data_AF-A0A7Y3CZ09-F1
#
_entry.id   AF-A0A7Y3CZ09-F1
#
_cell.length_a   1.000
_cell.length_b   1.000
_cell.length_c   1.000
_cell.angle_alpha   90.00
_cell.angle_beta   90.00
_cell.angle_gamma   90.00
#
_symmetry.space_group_name_H-M   'P 1'
#
loop_
_entity.id
_entity.type
_entity.pdbx_description
1 polymer ?
#
loop_
_entity_poly.entity_id
_entity_poly.type
_entity_poly.pdbx_seq_one_letter_code
_entity_poly.pdbx_strand_id
1 'polypeptide(L)'
;MKKHVIMGLALMMVTFTFAQKKELKEAEKAIKNNNFASAKTQLDAAAAMMSSMDDKTLAKMYFLKGKAFYANGTANDSDIAVALESFKKLREAEA
;
A
#
# COMPACT_ATOMS: atom_id res chain seq x y z
N MET A 1 -17.12 18.72 -26.55
CA MET A 1 -15.84 18.01 -26.29
C MET A 1 -15.26 18.35 -24.91
N LYS A 2 -14.97 19.62 -24.58
CA LYS A 2 -14.36 20.01 -23.28
C LYS A 2 -15.07 19.45 -22.03
N LYS A 3 -16.41 19.48 -22.00
CA LYS A 3 -17.22 18.97 -20.88
C LYS A 3 -17.18 17.44 -20.70
N HIS A 4 -17.08 16.67 -21.78
CA HIS A 4 -16.94 15.21 -21.70
C HIS A 4 -15.52 14.79 -21.33
N VAL A 5 -14.50 15.56 -21.76
CA VAL A 5 -13.10 15.34 -21.38
C VAL A 5 -12.88 15.61 -19.89
N ILE A 6 -13.44 16.69 -19.34
CA ILE A 6 -13.38 17.00 -17.90
C ILE A 6 -14.10 15.92 -17.08
N MET A 7 -15.26 15.47 -17.54
CA MET A 7 -16.01 14.39 -16.88
C MET A 7 -15.26 13.06 -16.93
N GLY A 8 -14.59 12.74 -18.05
CA GLY A 8 -13.72 11.57 -18.17
C GLY A 8 -12.51 11.63 -17.23
N LEU A 9 -11.86 12.79 -17.10
CA LEU A 9 -10.75 13.00 -16.18
C LEU A 9 -11.17 12.84 -14.72
N ALA A 10 -12.32 13.40 -14.34
CA ALA A 10 -12.88 13.27 -13.00
C ALA A 10 -13.22 11.80 -12.67
N LEU A 11 -13.77 11.06 -13.63
CA LEU A 11 -14.08 9.63 -13.46
C LEU A 11 -12.80 8.79 -13.23
N MET A 12 -11.73 9.08 -13.99
CA MET A 12 -10.44 8.39 -13.83
C MET A 12 -9.82 8.64 -12.45
N MET A 13 -9.86 9.88 -11.95
CA MET A 13 -9.32 10.19 -10.62
C MET A 13 -10.04 9.41 -9.50
N VAL A 14 -11.35 9.19 -9.63
CA VAL A 14 -12.12 8.43 -8.65
C VAL A 14 -11.73 6.94 -8.68
N THR A 15 -11.58 6.33 -9.86
CA THR A 15 -11.26 4.88 -9.95
C THR A 15 -9.91 4.52 -9.34
N PHE A 16 -8.91 5.40 -9.45
CA PHE A 16 -7.58 5.15 -8.88
C PHE A 16 -7.57 5.12 -7.36
N THR A 17 -8.36 5.98 -6.70
CA THR A 17 -8.45 5.99 -5.23
C THR A 17 -9.10 4.73 -4.65
N PHE A 18 -10.03 4.11 -5.38
CA PHE A 18 -10.68 2.86 -4.96
C PHE A 18 -9.80 1.62 -5.17
N ALA A 19 -8.98 1.60 -6.23
CA ALA A 19 -8.04 0.51 -6.49
C ALA A 19 -7.02 0.37 -5.36
N GLN A 20 -6.37 1.47 -4.99
CA GLN A 20 -5.40 1.53 -3.90
C GLN A 20 -5.97 1.04 -2.56
N LYS A 21 -7.18 1.51 -2.20
CA LYS A 21 -7.85 1.09 -0.95
C LYS A 21 -8.22 -0.39 -0.96
N LYS A 22 -8.56 -0.95 -2.12
CA LYS A 22 -8.86 -2.38 -2.28
C LYS A 22 -7.60 -3.22 -2.08
N GLU A 23 -6.50 -2.87 -2.75
CA GLU A 23 -5.21 -3.57 -2.65
C GLU A 23 -4.71 -3.60 -1.20
N LEU A 24 -4.75 -2.46 -0.49
CA LEU A 24 -4.37 -2.41 0.93
C LEU A 24 -5.25 -3.29 1.82
N LYS A 25 -6.55 -3.38 1.52
CA LYS A 25 -7.48 -4.25 2.26
C LYS A 25 -7.20 -5.73 1.99
N GLU A 26 -6.89 -6.08 0.75
CA GLU A 26 -6.51 -7.45 0.36
C GLU A 26 -5.17 -7.84 1.00
N ALA A 27 -4.19 -6.94 1.01
CA ALA A 27 -2.92 -7.12 1.71
C ALA A 27 -3.14 -7.34 3.22
N GLU A 28 -3.97 -6.52 3.87
CA GLU A 28 -4.29 -6.67 5.29
C GLU A 28 -4.94 -8.03 5.59
N LYS A 29 -5.84 -8.50 4.73
CA LYS A 29 -6.47 -9.82 4.85
C LYS A 29 -5.45 -10.94 4.66
N ALA A 30 -4.57 -10.81 3.68
CA ALA A 30 -3.51 -11.78 3.43
C ALA A 30 -2.54 -11.87 4.62
N ILE A 31 -2.14 -10.74 5.21
CA ILE A 31 -1.33 -10.69 6.44
C ILE A 31 -2.03 -11.41 7.60
N LYS A 32 -3.33 -11.14 7.82
CA LYS A 32 -4.12 -11.81 8.89
C LYS A 32 -4.18 -13.33 8.70
N ASN A 33 -4.15 -13.79 7.46
CA ASN A 33 -4.15 -15.20 7.10
C ASN A 33 -2.73 -15.80 7.02
N ASN A 34 -1.69 -15.06 7.43
CA ASN A 34 -0.27 -15.43 7.28
C ASN A 34 0.17 -15.70 5.84
N ASN A 35 -0.59 -15.25 4.83
CA ASN A 35 -0.20 -15.31 3.42
C ASN A 35 0.63 -14.07 3.06
N PHE A 36 1.88 -14.03 3.53
CA PHE A 36 2.76 -12.88 3.33
C PHE A 36 3.18 -12.71 1.87
N ALA A 37 3.30 -13.78 1.10
CA ALA A 37 3.61 -13.71 -0.32
C ALA A 37 2.53 -12.92 -1.09
N SER A 38 1.25 -13.28 -0.89
CA SER A 38 0.14 -12.53 -1.49
C SER A 38 0.07 -11.09 -0.98
N ALA A 39 0.35 -10.86 0.30
CA ALA A 39 0.39 -9.50 0.85
C ALA A 39 1.44 -8.64 0.16
N LYS A 40 2.66 -9.15 -0.05
CA LYS A 40 3.74 -8.44 -0.75
C LYS A 40 3.31 -8.06 -2.18
N THR A 41 2.74 -8.98 -2.94
CA THR A 41 2.24 -8.70 -4.30
C THR A 41 1.20 -7.58 -4.33
N GLN A 42 0.24 -7.60 -3.39
CA GLN A 42 -0.80 -6.56 -3.32
C GLN A 42 -0.22 -5.20 -2.91
N LEU A 43 0.77 -5.19 -2.03
CA LEU A 43 1.46 -3.97 -1.61
C LEU A 43 2.34 -3.39 -2.71
N ASP A 44 2.94 -4.21 -3.55
CA ASP A 44 3.72 -3.75 -4.71
C ASP A 44 2.80 -3.13 -5.78
N ALA A 45 1.61 -3.70 -6.00
CA ALA A 45 0.59 -3.10 -6.85
C ALA A 45 0.16 -1.72 -6.31
N ALA A 46 -0.11 -1.62 -5.01
CA ALA A 46 -0.45 -0.35 -4.36
C ALA A 46 0.71 0.66 -4.40
N ALA A 47 1.96 0.20 -4.29
CA ALA A 47 3.15 1.05 -4.33
C ALA A 47 3.30 1.79 -5.68
N ALA A 48 2.86 1.20 -6.79
CA ALA A 48 2.88 1.84 -8.10
C ALA A 48 2.06 3.13 -8.16
N MET A 49 1.10 3.29 -7.23
CA MET A 49 0.24 4.46 -7.15
C MET A 49 0.52 5.34 -5.90
N MET A 50 1.62 5.07 -5.20
CA MET A 50 1.96 5.72 -3.94
C MET A 50 2.02 7.24 -4.03
N SER A 51 2.46 7.80 -5.16
CA SER A 51 2.53 9.25 -5.39
C SER A 51 1.16 9.95 -5.44
N SER A 52 0.07 9.19 -5.50
CA SER A 52 -1.31 9.69 -5.51
C SER A 52 -2.08 9.40 -4.21
N MET A 53 -1.44 8.76 -3.23
CA MET A 53 -2.04 8.46 -1.93
C MET A 53 -2.07 9.70 -1.05
N ASP A 54 -3.18 9.90 -0.33
CA ASP A 54 -3.21 10.80 0.82
C ASP A 54 -2.32 10.26 1.96
N ASP A 55 -1.89 11.14 2.88
CA ASP A 55 -0.96 10.81 3.96
C ASP A 55 -1.44 9.62 4.81
N LYS A 56 -2.74 9.53 5.05
CA LYS A 56 -3.35 8.44 5.83
C LYS A 56 -3.25 7.09 5.10
N THR A 57 -3.49 7.09 3.81
CA THR A 57 -3.40 5.89 2.96
C THR A 57 -1.95 5.47 2.78
N LEU A 58 -1.04 6.44 2.64
CA LEU A 58 0.40 6.24 2.57
C LEU A 58 0.95 5.63 3.87
N ALA A 59 0.58 6.18 5.03
CA ALA A 59 0.91 5.62 6.34
C ALA A 59 0.41 4.16 6.46
N LYS A 60 -0.86 3.90 6.12
CA LYS A 60 -1.40 2.54 6.13
C LYS A 60 -0.62 1.59 5.22
N MET A 61 -0.21 2.05 4.03
CA MET A 61 0.61 1.25 3.11
C MET A 61 1.94 0.86 3.76
N TYR A 62 2.68 1.83 4.33
CA TYR A 62 3.96 1.56 4.99
C TYR A 62 3.81 0.61 6.18
N PHE A 63 2.77 0.78 6.98
CA PHE A 63 2.48 -0.13 8.10
C PHE A 63 2.24 -1.57 7.63
N LEU A 64 1.41 -1.75 6.60
CA LEU A 64 1.13 -3.08 6.06
C LEU A 64 2.36 -3.68 5.38
N LYS A 65 3.17 -2.88 4.70
CA LYS A 65 4.45 -3.31 4.12
C LYS A 65 5.42 -3.80 5.18
N GLY A 66 5.59 -3.03 6.26
CA GLY A 66 6.37 -3.45 7.42
C GLY A 66 5.93 -4.81 7.96
N LYS A 67 4.63 -5.00 8.17
CA LYS A 67 4.07 -6.27 8.66
C LYS A 67 4.23 -7.44 7.69
N ALA A 68 4.01 -7.22 6.40
CA ALA A 68 4.12 -8.26 5.37
C ALA A 68 5.56 -8.77 5.24
N PHE A 69 6.53 -7.86 5.26
CA PHE A 69 7.94 -8.19 5.19
C PHE A 69 8.50 -8.70 6.51
N TYR A 70 7.96 -8.29 7.66
CA TYR A 70 8.31 -8.90 8.95
C TYR A 70 7.84 -10.35 9.07
N ALA A 71 6.76 -10.72 8.38
CA ALA A 71 6.21 -12.07 8.31
C ALA A 71 6.05 -12.74 9.71
N ASN A 72 5.56 -11.98 10.69
CA ASN A 72 5.44 -12.41 12.10
C ASN A 72 6.74 -12.96 12.72
N GLY A 73 7.89 -12.43 12.32
CA GLY A 73 9.20 -12.82 12.85
C GLY A 73 9.82 -14.03 12.14
N THR A 74 9.22 -14.50 11.04
CA THR A 74 9.76 -15.62 10.23
C THR A 74 10.54 -15.15 9.00
N ALA A 75 10.70 -13.83 8.85
CA ALA A 75 11.38 -13.21 7.72
C ALA A 75 12.90 -13.42 7.74
N ASN A 76 13.50 -13.42 6.55
CA ASN A 76 14.95 -13.39 6.40
C ASN A 76 15.51 -11.97 6.65
N ASP A 77 16.82 -11.85 6.79
CA ASP A 77 17.48 -10.57 7.08
C ASP A 77 17.16 -9.47 6.06
N SER A 78 17.07 -9.82 4.77
CA SER A 78 16.73 -8.86 3.71
C SER A 78 15.30 -8.33 3.84
N ASP A 79 14.35 -9.20 4.14
CA ASP A 79 12.96 -8.83 4.37
C ASP A 79 12.82 -8.02 5.67
N ILE A 80 13.57 -8.35 6.72
CA ILE A 80 13.61 -7.59 7.96
C ILE A 80 14.11 -6.16 7.70
N ALA A 81 15.15 -5.98 6.87
CA ALA A 81 15.62 -4.65 6.50
C ALA A 81 14.52 -3.82 5.81
N VAL A 82 13.77 -4.44 4.88
CA VAL A 82 12.62 -3.79 4.23
C VAL A 82 11.52 -3.45 5.23
N ALA A 83 11.28 -4.33 6.21
CA ALA A 83 10.29 -4.08 7.25
C ALA A 83 10.66 -2.86 8.11
N LEU A 84 11.92 -2.77 8.54
CA LEU A 84 12.44 -1.66 9.33
C LEU A 84 12.40 -0.34 8.55
N GLU A 85 12.80 -0.34 7.28
CA GLU A 85 12.71 0.83 6.42
C GLU A 85 11.25 1.30 6.26
N SER A 86 10.32 0.36 6.10
CA SER A 86 8.89 0.66 5.98
C SER A 86 8.35 1.32 7.25
N PHE A 87 8.72 0.82 8.43
CA PHE A 87 8.31 1.44 9.70
C PHE A 87 8.98 2.80 9.93
N LYS A 88 10.22 3.00 9.46
CA LYS A 88 10.86 4.32 9.48
C LYS A 88 10.08 5.33 8.63
N LYS A 89 9.69 4.95 7.41
CA LYS A 89 8.88 5.79 6.51
C LYS A 89 7.49 6.06 7.07
N LEU A 90 6.87 5.08 7.73
CA LEU A 90 5.60 5.27 8.44
C LEU A 90 5.72 6.39 9.47
N ARG A 91 6.75 6.33 10.34
CA ARG A 91 6.98 7.34 11.36
C ARG A 91 7.23 8.73 10.75
N GLU A 92 7.90 8.80 9.61
CA GLU A 92 8.12 10.06 8.88
C GLU A 92 6.83 10.59 8.24
N ALA A 93 5.91 9.73 7.81
CA ALA A 93 4.62 10.11 7.25
C ALA A 93 3.59 10.53 8.31
N GLU A 94 3.76 10.11 9.57
CA GLU A 94 2.88 10.47 10.70
C GLU A 94 3.40 11.64 11.55
N ALA A 95 4.64 12.09 11.32
CA ALA A 95 5.30 13.18 12.06
C ALA A 95 4.95 14.56 11.48
#